data_AF-A0A4S2EYI7-F1
#
_entry.id   AF-A0A4S2EYI7-F1
#
_cell.length_a   1.000
_cell.length_b   1.000
_cell.length_c   1.000
_cell.angle_alpha   90.00
_cell.angle_beta   90.00
_cell.angle_gamma   90.00
#
_symmetry.space_group_name_H-M   'P 1'
#
loop_
_entity.id
_entity.type
_entity.pdbx_description
1 polymer ?
#
loop_
_entity_poly.entity_id
_entity_poly.type
_entity_poly.pdbx_seq_one_letter_code
_entity_poly.pdbx_strand_id
1 'polypeptide(L)'
;MNAQVTRNRINERLLTIIAFIFAAAYVLYCAIFWGGQIAGGNDVAVLAVYILMPHLIATVVAFVLTALALFLGKSWWNLAAGIVYIVAICCFPAYWFFLVVPCVLSFFAFWHMHRQEKAAAPQFQEALDQELDAQSVDSPNKAMEELADEADARSEAGSDK
;
A
#
# COMPACT_ATOMS: atom_id res chain seq x y z
N MET A 1 -24.78 -1.35 7.64
CA MET A 1 -23.32 -1.28 7.90
C MET A 1 -22.42 -1.26 6.65
N ASN A 2 -22.92 -1.20 5.40
CA ASN A 2 -22.09 -1.45 4.20
C ASN A 2 -21.63 -0.21 3.39
N ALA A 3 -22.17 0.99 3.66
CA ALA A 3 -21.87 2.20 2.88
C ALA A 3 -20.67 3.03 3.39
N GLN A 4 -20.19 2.76 4.60
CA GLN A 4 -19.01 3.43 5.18
C GLN A 4 -17.72 2.71 4.71
N VAL A 5 -17.73 1.37 4.72
CA VAL A 5 -16.58 0.53 4.33
C VAL A 5 -16.25 0.67 2.84
N THR A 6 -17.25 0.74 1.97
CA THR A 6 -17.05 0.93 0.51
C THR A 6 -16.51 2.31 0.16
N ARG A 7 -16.92 3.35 0.90
CA ARG A 7 -16.46 4.72 0.70
C ARG A 7 -14.97 4.89 1.02
N ASN A 8 -14.51 4.27 2.11
CA ASN A 8 -13.09 4.33 2.49
C ASN A 8 -12.19 3.72 1.40
N ARG A 9 -12.56 2.57 0.83
CA ARG A 9 -11.80 1.95 -0.28
C ARG A 9 -11.72 2.77 -1.57
N ILE A 10 -12.71 3.62 -1.83
CA ILE A 10 -12.72 4.52 -3.00
C ILE A 10 -11.83 5.74 -2.73
N ASN A 11 -11.91 6.31 -1.52
CA ASN A 11 -11.05 7.41 -1.09
C ASN A 11 -9.56 7.01 -1.06
N GLU A 12 -9.28 5.74 -0.73
CA GLU A 12 -7.94 5.15 -0.73
C GLU A 12 -7.33 5.09 -2.13
N ARG A 13 -8.12 4.74 -3.14
CA ARG A 13 -7.65 4.69 -4.54
C ARG A 13 -7.58 6.08 -5.18
N LEU A 14 -8.38 7.03 -4.69
CA LEU A 14 -8.43 8.40 -5.19
C LEU A 14 -7.06 9.10 -5.12
N LEU A 15 -6.27 8.91 -4.05
CA LEU A 15 -4.95 9.53 -3.95
C LEU A 15 -4.01 9.04 -5.07
N THR A 16 -4.00 7.73 -5.32
CA THR A 16 -3.19 7.12 -6.38
C THR A 16 -3.70 7.50 -7.76
N ILE A 17 -5.03 7.64 -7.93
CA ILE A 17 -5.64 8.11 -9.18
C ILE A 17 -5.25 9.55 -9.47
N ILE A 18 -5.27 10.44 -8.47
CA ILE A 18 -4.85 11.84 -8.63
C ILE A 18 -3.35 11.91 -8.97
N ALA A 19 -2.51 11.12 -8.29
CA ALA A 19 -1.08 11.00 -8.61
C ALA A 19 -0.86 10.55 -10.06
N PHE A 20 -1.62 9.54 -10.50
CA PHE A 20 -1.56 9.01 -11.86
C PHE A 20 -2.01 10.04 -12.90
N ILE A 21 -3.06 10.81 -12.63
CA ILE A 21 -3.51 11.87 -13.53
C ILE A 21 -2.43 12.95 -13.68
N PHE A 22 -1.79 13.36 -12.59
CA PHE A 22 -0.69 14.32 -12.65
C PHE A 22 0.52 13.78 -13.42
N ALA A 23 0.90 12.53 -13.17
CA ALA A 23 1.98 11.87 -13.88
C ALA A 23 1.67 11.71 -15.39
N ALA A 24 0.44 11.31 -15.73
CA ALA A 24 -0.05 11.18 -17.10
C ALA A 24 -0.01 12.53 -17.83
N ALA A 25 -0.51 13.59 -17.17
CA ALA A 25 -0.50 14.95 -17.72
C ALA A 25 0.93 15.43 -18.00
N TYR A 26 1.87 15.13 -17.10
CA TYR A 26 3.27 15.48 -17.28
C TYR A 26 3.94 14.70 -18.42
N VAL A 27 3.75 13.39 -18.50
CA VAL A 27 4.28 12.56 -19.60
C VAL A 27 3.71 13.02 -20.94
N LEU A 28 2.41 13.34 -20.99
CA LEU A 28 1.77 13.87 -22.18
C LEU A 28 2.34 15.23 -22.59
N TYR A 29 2.56 16.13 -21.62
CA TYR A 29 3.24 17.41 -21.86
C TYR A 29 4.64 17.20 -22.45
N CYS A 30 5.43 16.30 -21.87
CA CYS A 30 6.76 15.98 -22.38
C CYS A 30 6.72 15.44 -23.81
N ALA A 31 5.78 14.54 -24.12
CA ALA A 31 5.65 13.97 -25.46
C ALA A 31 5.29 15.03 -26.51
N ILE A 32 4.36 15.94 -26.20
CA ILE A 32 3.91 16.99 -27.13
C ILE A 32 4.99 18.07 -27.29
N PHE A 33 5.56 18.56 -26.18
CA PHE A 33 6.55 19.62 -26.22
C PHE A 33 7.82 19.17 -26.94
N TRP A 34 8.44 18.06 -26.48
CA TRP A 34 9.68 17.59 -27.08
C TRP A 34 9.45 16.98 -28.48
N GLY A 35 8.32 16.31 -28.71
CA GLY A 35 7.94 15.82 -30.03
C GLY A 35 7.73 16.95 -31.04
N GLY A 36 7.10 18.05 -30.64
CA GLY A 36 6.92 19.24 -31.46
C GLY A 36 8.24 19.95 -31.77
N GLN A 37 9.15 20.04 -30.80
CA GLN A 37 10.47 20.65 -31.00
C GLN A 37 11.36 19.86 -31.97
N ILE A 38 11.30 18.52 -31.94
CA ILE A 38 12.00 17.64 -32.90
C ILE A 38 11.39 17.78 -34.29
N ALA A 39 10.05 17.76 -34.40
CA ALA A 39 9.35 17.89 -35.68
C ALA A 39 9.57 19.26 -36.35
N GLY A 40 9.83 20.30 -35.56
CA GLY A 40 10.13 21.66 -36.04
C GLY A 40 11.55 21.87 -36.60
N GLY A 41 12.41 20.83 -36.64
CA GLY A 41 13.75 20.92 -37.22
C GLY A 41 14.73 21.78 -36.41
N ASN A 42 14.51 21.89 -35.11
CA ASN A 42 15.37 22.69 -34.24
C ASN A 42 16.56 21.87 -33.70
N ASP A 43 17.73 22.00 -34.33
CA ASP A 43 18.94 21.24 -33.98
C ASP A 43 19.38 21.41 -32.51
N VAL A 44 19.22 22.60 -31.92
CA VAL A 44 19.53 22.81 -30.49
C VAL A 44 18.52 22.13 -29.57
N ALA A 45 17.27 21.96 -30.00
CA ALA A 45 16.28 21.22 -29.23
C ALA A 45 16.55 19.70 -29.26
N VAL A 46 17.03 19.16 -30.38
CA VAL A 46 17.44 17.75 -30.48
C VAL A 46 18.57 17.44 -29.50
N LEU A 47 19.58 18.31 -29.43
CA LEU A 47 20.68 18.15 -28.47
C LEU A 47 20.19 18.22 -27.01
N ALA A 48 19.25 19.11 -26.71
CA ALA A 48 18.65 19.20 -25.38
C ALA A 48 17.88 17.91 -25.01
N VAL A 49 17.14 17.30 -25.93
CA VAL A 49 16.45 16.01 -25.68
C VAL A 49 17.42 14.91 -25.27
N TYR A 50 18.60 14.82 -25.89
CA TYR A 50 19.60 13.82 -25.52
C TYR A 50 20.12 13.99 -24.08
N ILE A 51 20.24 15.23 -23.61
CA ILE A 51 20.64 15.53 -22.22
C ILE A 51 19.50 15.22 -21.25
N LEU A 52 18.26 15.48 -21.65
CA LEU A 52 17.06 15.21 -20.85
C LEU A 52 16.53 13.77 -20.95
N MET A 53 17.05 12.95 -21.87
CA MET A 53 16.65 11.56 -22.06
C MET A 53 16.64 10.73 -20.77
N PRO A 54 17.67 10.76 -19.89
CA PRO A 54 17.60 10.00 -18.64
C PRO A 54 16.47 10.48 -17.71
N HIS A 55 16.10 11.76 -17.74
CA HIS A 55 14.93 12.27 -17.03
C HIS A 55 13.60 11.80 -17.65
N LEU A 56 13.48 11.83 -18.99
CA LEU A 56 12.30 11.35 -19.71
C LEU A 56 12.06 9.85 -19.50
N ILE A 57 13.12 9.05 -19.51
CA ILE A 57 13.00 7.60 -19.25
C ILE A 57 12.56 7.38 -17.81
N ALA A 58 13.16 8.06 -16.84
CA ALA A 58 12.80 7.92 -15.43
C ALA A 58 11.34 8.34 -15.16
N THR A 59 10.84 9.40 -15.79
CA THR A 59 9.44 9.83 -15.64
C THR A 59 8.44 8.86 -16.25
N VAL A 60 8.75 8.28 -17.41
CA VAL A 60 7.92 7.23 -18.03
C VAL A 60 7.92 5.96 -17.18
N VAL A 61 9.06 5.55 -16.64
CA VAL A 61 9.14 4.39 -15.73
C VAL A 61 8.35 4.67 -14.45
N ALA A 62 8.46 5.87 -13.86
CA ALA A 62 7.68 6.26 -12.70
C ALA A 62 6.17 6.25 -12.99
N PHE A 63 5.77 6.72 -14.18
CA PHE A 63 4.38 6.68 -14.63
C PHE A 63 3.86 5.24 -14.75
N VAL A 64 4.63 4.35 -15.37
CA VAL A 64 4.27 2.92 -15.49
C VAL A 64 4.17 2.28 -14.12
N LEU A 65 5.11 2.54 -13.20
CA LEU A 65 5.06 2.05 -11.82
C LEU A 65 3.83 2.58 -11.06
N THR A 66 3.46 3.84 -11.30
CA THR A 66 2.24 4.44 -10.74
C THR A 66 0.98 3.76 -11.30
N ALA A 67 0.98 3.43 -12.60
CA ALA A 67 -0.09 2.65 -13.24
C ALA A 67 -0.20 1.23 -12.67
N LEU A 68 0.93 0.55 -12.47
CA LEU A 68 0.97 -0.77 -11.86
C LEU A 68 0.51 -0.72 -10.40
N ALA A 69 0.87 0.31 -9.66
CA ALA A 69 0.42 0.48 -8.28
C ALA A 69 -1.11 0.64 -8.17
N LEU A 70 -1.74 1.31 -9.15
CA LEU A 70 -3.20 1.36 -9.26
C LEU A 70 -3.83 -0.01 -9.53
N PHE A 71 -3.20 -0.81 -10.38
CA PHE A 71 -3.75 -2.10 -10.81
C PHE A 71 -3.56 -3.21 -9.77
N LEU A 72 -2.40 -3.24 -9.10
CA LEU A 72 -2.06 -4.30 -8.14
C LEU A 72 -2.54 -4.01 -6.72
N GLY A 73 -2.89 -2.77 -6.38
CA GLY A 73 -3.41 -2.41 -5.04
C GLY A 73 -2.46 -2.70 -3.87
N LYS A 74 -1.19 -3.03 -4.15
CA LYS A 74 -0.16 -3.35 -3.15
C LYS A 74 0.67 -2.11 -2.86
N SER A 75 0.80 -1.79 -1.56
CA SER A 75 1.46 -0.58 -1.07
C SER A 75 2.89 -0.41 -1.60
N TRP A 76 3.62 -1.50 -1.77
CA TRP A 76 5.04 -1.52 -2.16
C TRP A 76 5.33 -0.89 -3.53
N TRP A 77 4.38 -0.94 -4.46
CA TRP A 77 4.57 -0.37 -5.81
C TRP A 77 4.50 1.15 -5.82
N ASN A 78 3.76 1.77 -4.89
CA ASN A 78 3.74 3.23 -4.72
C ASN A 78 5.09 3.76 -4.21
N LEU A 79 5.75 3.01 -3.32
CA LEU A 79 7.07 3.36 -2.82
C LEU A 79 8.12 3.30 -3.93
N ALA A 80 8.07 2.24 -4.76
CA ALA A 80 8.94 2.10 -5.92
C ALA A 80 8.75 3.27 -6.90
N ALA A 81 7.51 3.64 -7.23
CA ALA A 81 7.22 4.82 -8.05
C ALA A 81 7.79 6.10 -7.43
N GLY A 82 7.61 6.30 -6.12
CA GLY A 82 8.16 7.43 -5.36
C GLY A 82 9.68 7.55 -5.47
N ILE A 83 10.41 6.45 -5.30
CA ILE A 83 11.87 6.43 -5.45
C ILE A 83 12.28 6.80 -6.88
N VAL A 84 11.60 6.27 -7.89
CA VAL A 84 11.89 6.61 -9.29
C VAL A 84 11.58 8.09 -9.59
N TYR A 85 10.56 8.70 -8.99
CA TYR A 85 10.34 10.15 -9.07
C TYR A 85 11.52 10.94 -8.49
N ILE A 86 12.11 10.49 -7.37
CA ILE A 86 13.30 11.14 -6.79
C ILE A 86 14.48 11.02 -7.74
N VAL A 87 14.71 9.84 -8.33
CA VAL A 87 15.78 9.64 -9.32
C VAL A 87 15.58 10.56 -10.52
N ALA A 88 14.35 10.72 -10.99
CA ALA A 88 14.02 11.63 -12.08
C ALA A 88 14.29 13.11 -11.73
N ILE A 89 14.02 13.54 -10.49
CA ILE A 89 14.34 14.88 -9.98
C ILE A 89 15.86 15.08 -9.90
N CYS A 90 16.61 14.09 -9.40
CA CYS A 90 18.08 14.16 -9.32
C CYS A 90 18.74 14.24 -10.70
N CYS A 91 18.18 13.55 -11.71
CA CYS A 91 18.69 13.59 -13.07
C CYS A 91 18.50 14.96 -13.73
N PHE A 92 17.46 15.71 -13.35
CA PHE A 92 17.23 17.04 -13.89
C PHE A 92 16.48 17.96 -12.90
N PRO A 93 17.21 18.64 -12.00
CA PRO A 93 16.60 19.42 -10.91
C PRO A 93 15.74 20.60 -11.39
N ALA A 94 15.99 21.12 -12.60
CA ALA A 94 15.26 22.26 -13.13
C ALA A 94 13.74 22.01 -13.29
N TYR A 95 13.32 20.76 -13.50
CA TYR A 95 11.91 20.37 -13.66
C TYR A 95 11.28 19.77 -12.38
N TRP A 96 11.91 19.98 -11.20
CA TRP A 96 11.46 19.38 -9.94
C TRP A 96 10.00 19.70 -9.57
N PHE A 97 9.51 20.91 -9.89
CA PHE A 97 8.17 21.38 -9.53
C PHE A 97 7.05 20.48 -10.05
N PHE A 98 7.22 19.86 -11.23
CA PHE A 98 6.20 19.00 -11.82
C PHE A 98 6.21 17.58 -11.26
N LEU A 99 7.37 17.09 -10.82
CA LEU A 99 7.54 15.74 -10.27
C LEU A 99 7.32 15.69 -8.76
N VAL A 100 7.44 16.81 -8.05
CA VAL A 100 7.26 16.84 -6.59
C VAL A 100 5.84 16.51 -6.18
N VAL A 101 4.83 16.93 -6.96
CA VAL A 101 3.42 16.64 -6.69
C VAL A 101 3.15 15.14 -6.74
N PRO A 102 3.40 14.42 -7.86
CA PRO A 102 3.21 12.97 -7.90
C PRO A 102 4.13 12.23 -6.92
N CYS A 103 5.33 12.73 -6.65
CA CYS A 103 6.24 12.15 -5.64
C CYS A 103 5.63 12.16 -4.23
N VAL A 104 5.14 13.32 -3.78
CA VAL A 104 4.52 13.47 -2.45
C VAL A 104 3.23 12.65 -2.37
N LEU A 105 2.40 12.68 -3.42
CA LEU A 105 1.16 11.90 -3.45
C LEU A 105 1.43 10.38 -3.42
N SER A 106 2.44 9.88 -4.12
CA SER A 106 2.85 8.46 -4.02
C SER A 106 3.33 8.07 -2.62
N PHE A 107 4.02 8.98 -1.92
CA PHE A 107 4.46 8.75 -0.53
C PHE A 107 3.29 8.73 0.45
N PHE A 108 2.33 9.66 0.32
CA PHE A 108 1.11 9.67 1.12
C PHE A 108 0.21 8.47 0.82
N ALA A 109 0.12 8.04 -0.44
CA ALA A 109 -0.60 6.83 -0.83
C ALA A 109 0.00 5.57 -0.16
N PHE A 110 1.34 5.46 -0.13
CA PHE A 110 2.04 4.38 0.61
C PHE A 110 1.73 4.41 2.11
N TRP A 111 1.82 5.58 2.75
CA TRP A 111 1.58 5.72 4.19
C TRP A 111 0.15 5.34 4.59
N HIS A 112 -0.84 5.75 3.78
CA HIS A 112 -2.24 5.43 4.03
C HIS A 112 -2.53 3.94 3.86
N MET A 113 -1.93 3.28 2.85
CA MET A 113 -2.10 1.84 2.61
C MET A 113 -1.37 0.97 3.66
N HIS A 114 -0.16 1.35 4.07
CA HIS A 114 0.60 0.62 5.11
C HIS A 114 -0.06 0.71 6.50
N ARG A 115 -0.76 1.80 6.81
CA ARG A 115 -1.50 1.95 8.07
C ARG A 115 -2.66 0.97 8.20
N GLN A 116 -3.28 0.56 7.09
CA GLN A 116 -4.39 -0.38 7.11
C GLN A 116 -3.94 -1.85 7.20
N GLU A 117 -2.81 -2.20 6.57
CA GLU A 117 -2.20 -3.53 6.70
C GLU A 117 -1.85 -3.85 8.16
N LYS A 118 -1.31 -2.87 8.90
CA LYS A 118 -1.07 -2.99 10.35
C LYS A 118 -2.34 -2.94 11.21
N ALA A 119 -3.42 -2.29 10.76
CA ALA A 119 -4.66 -2.22 11.51
C ALA A 119 -5.49 -3.52 11.42
N ALA A 120 -5.28 -4.33 10.39
CA ALA A 120 -5.90 -5.65 10.23
C ALA A 120 -5.19 -6.76 11.03
N ALA A 121 -3.90 -6.59 11.34
CA ALA A 121 -3.09 -7.54 12.11
C ALA A 121 -3.61 -7.81 13.55
N PRO A 122 -4.00 -6.81 14.36
CA PRO A 122 -4.55 -7.08 15.69
C PRO A 122 -5.93 -7.74 15.64
N GLN A 123 -6.75 -7.47 14.62
CA GLN A 123 -8.09 -8.05 14.48
C GLN A 123 -8.05 -9.55 14.19
N PHE A 124 -7.06 -10.00 13.42
CA PHE A 124 -6.84 -11.42 13.15
C PHE A 124 -6.28 -12.15 14.37
N GLN A 125 -5.38 -11.49 15.11
CA GLN A 125 -4.84 -12.04 16.36
C GLN A 125 -5.92 -12.17 17.44
N GLU A 126 -6.76 -11.15 17.59
CA GLU A 126 -7.89 -11.14 18.54
C GLU A 126 -8.96 -12.18 18.16
N ALA A 127 -9.19 -12.40 16.86
CA ALA A 127 -10.05 -13.48 16.38
C ALA A 127 -9.46 -14.88 16.61
N LEU A 128 -8.14 -15.04 16.45
CA LEU A 128 -7.43 -16.29 16.76
C LEU A 128 -7.37 -16.57 18.27
N ASP A 129 -7.13 -15.55 19.08
CA ASP A 129 -7.12 -15.65 20.54
C ASP A 129 -8.54 -15.98 21.05
N GLN A 130 -9.58 -15.42 20.41
CA GLN A 130 -10.98 -15.75 20.72
C GLN A 130 -11.39 -17.17 20.27
N GLU A 131 -10.89 -17.67 19.14
CA GLU A 131 -11.06 -19.09 18.75
C GLU A 131 -10.27 -20.03 19.68
N LEU A 132 -9.05 -19.64 20.09
CA LEU A 132 -8.24 -20.39 21.04
C LEU A 132 -8.90 -20.43 22.42
N ASP A 133 -9.48 -19.33 22.90
CA ASP A 133 -10.23 -19.26 24.14
C ASP A 133 -11.53 -20.07 24.07
N ALA A 134 -12.23 -20.03 22.93
CA ALA A 134 -13.43 -20.85 22.69
C ALA A 134 -13.11 -22.35 22.62
N GLN A 135 -11.96 -22.74 22.08
CA GLN A 135 -11.47 -24.12 22.09
C GLN A 135 -10.84 -24.53 23.43
N SER A 136 -10.38 -23.59 24.25
CA SER A 136 -9.83 -23.89 25.59
C SER A 136 -10.91 -24.33 26.60
N VAL A 137 -12.19 -24.05 26.32
CA VAL A 137 -13.32 -24.56 27.12
C VAL A 137 -13.52 -26.07 26.92
N ASP A 138 -12.95 -26.66 25.86
CA ASP A 138 -12.87 -28.12 25.64
C ASP A 138 -11.47 -28.67 26.02
N SER A 139 -10.79 -28.00 26.95
CA SER A 139 -9.57 -28.55 27.55
C SER A 139 -9.95 -29.80 28.34
N PRO A 140 -9.31 -30.96 28.09
CA PRO A 140 -9.43 -32.12 28.97
C PRO A 140 -9.08 -31.81 30.44
N ASN A 141 -8.51 -30.64 30.77
CA ASN A 141 -8.29 -30.22 32.15
C ASN A 141 -9.60 -29.91 32.91
N LYS A 142 -10.65 -29.37 32.29
CA LYS A 142 -11.93 -29.17 33.01
C LYS A 142 -12.63 -30.49 33.31
N ALA A 143 -12.55 -31.44 32.39
CA ALA A 143 -13.03 -32.80 32.61
C ALA A 143 -12.23 -33.53 33.71
N MET A 144 -10.93 -33.28 33.81
CA MET A 144 -10.08 -33.81 34.89
C MET A 144 -10.34 -33.14 36.24
N GLU A 145 -10.67 -31.85 36.25
CA GLU A 145 -11.04 -31.08 37.45
C GLU A 145 -12.43 -31.53 37.98
N GLU A 146 -13.40 -31.75 37.08
CA GLU A 146 -14.72 -32.32 37.43
C GLU A 146 -14.62 -33.77 37.92
N LEU A 147 -13.74 -34.59 37.32
CA LEU A 147 -13.46 -35.95 37.80
C LEU A 147 -12.71 -35.98 39.14
N ALA A 148 -11.90 -34.96 39.45
CA ALA A 148 -11.23 -34.82 40.74
C ALA A 148 -12.25 -34.44 41.84
N ASP A 149 -13.14 -33.49 41.57
CA ASP A 149 -14.22 -33.11 42.49
C ASP A 149 -15.22 -34.26 42.73
N GLU A 150 -15.55 -35.07 41.72
CA GLU A 150 -16.42 -36.24 41.89
C GLU A 150 -15.73 -37.37 42.68
N ALA A 151 -14.42 -37.54 42.54
CA ALA A 151 -13.66 -38.52 43.30
C ALA A 151 -13.57 -38.15 44.80
N ASP A 152 -13.39 -36.86 45.11
CA ASP A 152 -13.35 -36.37 46.49
C ASP A 152 -14.74 -36.50 47.16
N ALA A 153 -15.83 -36.17 46.45
CA ALA A 153 -17.20 -36.33 46.97
C ALA A 153 -17.58 -37.81 47.26
N ARG A 154 -17.06 -38.76 46.47
CA ARG A 154 -17.26 -40.20 46.73
C ARG A 154 -16.39 -40.72 47.88
N SER A 155 -15.26 -40.09 48.17
CA SER A 155 -14.41 -40.44 49.30
C SER A 155 -15.06 -40.07 50.64
N GLU A 156 -15.80 -38.96 50.69
CA GLU A 156 -16.54 -38.53 51.89
C GLU A 156 -17.80 -39.38 52.15
N ALA A 157 -18.51 -39.81 51.09
CA ALA A 157 -19.69 -40.67 51.22
C ALA A 157 -19.38 -42.12 51.63
N GLY A 158 -18.11 -42.54 51.59
CA GLY A 158 -17.65 -43.88 51.97
C GLY A 158 -17.26 -44.04 53.43
N SER A 159 -17.19 -42.94 54.21
CA SER A 159 -16.73 -42.92 55.60
C SER A 159 -17.88 -42.88 56.63
N ASP A 160 -19.08 -43.36 56.26
CA ASP A 160 -20.24 -43.43 57.17
C ASP A 160 -20.93 -44.81 57.06
N LYS A 161 -20.13 -45.87 57.14
CA LYS A 161 -20.56 -47.27 57.35
C LYS A 161 -19.87 -47.87 58.57
#